data_AF-A0A7C5VFP2-F1
#
_entry.id   AF-A0A7C5VFP2-F1
#
_cell.length_a   1.000
_cell.length_b   1.000
_cell.length_c   1.000
_cell.angle_alpha   90.00
_cell.angle_beta   90.00
_cell.angle_gamma   90.00
#
_symmetry.space_group_name_H-M   'P 1'
#
loop_
_entity.id
_entity.type
_entity.pdbx_description
1 polymer ?
#
loop_
_entity_poly.entity_id
_entity_poly.type
_entity_poly.pdbx_seq_one_letter_code
_entity_poly.pdbx_strand_id
1 'polypeptide(L)'
;MSLGEAALALWAKSSPFRSLLAHMLDAAAMAWALLEQEPWRTRRLYAEDWGLSEGESLRFAAFLVGLHDLGKATPVFQAQWSEGASRVKAMGLAWEEGRFRDKEDWVAHGVFTELLAFEALKAWGLPRRVARGLAQGLGAHHGFPAGEEEKQKAHRQLDLEDPPWQEARDFLVKTLRDVLKVRVPPVQEARPEALLRIMALASFADWLASDPGFYTRVDLDPLDPRYLDQAREEATRVLDALPWRVPSLPQKAFQE
;
A
#
# COMPACT_ATOMS: atom_id res chain seq x y z
N MET A 1 -19.34 -15.76 10.05
CA MET A 1 -17.98 -15.21 10.18
C MET A 1 -17.97 -13.91 9.39
N SER A 2 -17.46 -12.82 9.97
CA SER A 2 -17.50 -11.51 9.31
C SER A 2 -16.37 -11.38 8.28
N LEU A 3 -16.63 -10.67 7.19
CA LEU A 3 -15.63 -10.41 6.14
C LEU A 3 -14.39 -9.67 6.64
N GLY A 4 -14.55 -8.86 7.69
CA GLY A 4 -13.44 -8.19 8.36
C GLY A 4 -12.47 -9.17 9.04
N GLU A 5 -12.98 -10.22 9.68
CA GLU A 5 -12.13 -11.25 10.32
C GLU A 5 -11.29 -12.01 9.28
N ALA A 6 -11.86 -12.29 8.10
CA ALA A 6 -11.14 -12.94 7.01
C ALA A 6 -10.00 -12.07 6.46
N ALA A 7 -10.25 -10.78 6.26
CA ALA A 7 -9.22 -9.84 5.80
C ALA A 7 -8.08 -9.67 6.82
N LEU A 8 -8.37 -9.77 8.13
CA LEU A 8 -7.36 -9.70 9.19
C LEU A 8 -6.45 -10.92 9.28
N ALA A 9 -6.90 -12.08 8.79
CA ALA A 9 -6.08 -13.29 8.76
C ALA A 9 -5.01 -13.28 7.65
N LEU A 10 -5.17 -12.42 6.64
CA LEU A 10 -4.18 -12.24 5.58
C LEU A 10 -2.86 -11.77 6.17
N TRP A 11 -1.75 -12.35 5.72
CA TRP A 11 -0.41 -12.03 6.21
C TRP A 11 0.40 -11.24 5.18
N ALA A 12 1.28 -10.36 5.66
CA ALA A 12 2.29 -9.67 4.87
C ALA A 12 3.71 -10.11 5.19
N LYS A 13 3.98 -10.43 6.46
CA LYS A 13 5.26 -10.95 6.97
C LYS A 13 5.01 -12.21 7.82
N SER A 14 5.87 -13.22 7.70
CA SER A 14 5.72 -14.51 8.37
C SER A 14 6.62 -14.69 9.59
N SER A 15 7.75 -13.97 9.68
CA SER A 15 8.71 -14.09 10.79
C SER A 15 9.48 -12.79 11.04
N PRO A 16 9.11 -12.00 12.08
CA PRO A 16 7.89 -12.11 12.88
C PRO A 16 6.60 -11.97 12.05
N PHE A 17 5.49 -12.50 12.58
CA PHE A 17 4.19 -12.39 11.94
C PHE A 17 3.71 -10.92 11.90
N ARG A 18 3.18 -10.51 10.75
CA ARG A 18 2.47 -9.24 10.58
C ARG A 18 1.28 -9.46 9.64
N SER A 19 0.08 -9.09 10.08
CA SER A 19 -1.09 -9.13 9.20
C SER A 19 -0.93 -8.12 8.05
N LEU A 20 -1.62 -8.38 6.94
CA LEU A 20 -1.54 -7.54 5.77
C LEU A 20 -2.05 -6.13 6.05
N LEU A 21 -3.21 -6.00 6.71
CA LEU A 21 -3.76 -4.70 7.08
C LEU A 21 -2.79 -3.90 7.96
N ALA A 22 -2.16 -4.55 8.94
CA ALA A 22 -1.17 -3.92 9.80
C ALA A 22 0.00 -3.36 8.96
N HIS A 23 0.60 -4.17 8.08
CA HIS A 23 1.69 -3.71 7.20
C HIS A 23 1.27 -2.59 6.24
N MET A 24 0.04 -2.61 5.73
CA MET A 24 -0.49 -1.53 4.89
C MET A 24 -0.61 -0.21 5.67
N LEU A 25 -1.11 -0.26 6.92
CA LEU A 25 -1.20 0.91 7.81
C LEU A 25 0.18 1.39 8.25
N ASP A 26 1.12 0.48 8.48
CA ASP A 26 2.51 0.78 8.81
C ASP A 26 3.21 1.57 7.70
N ALA A 27 3.11 1.08 6.46
CA ALA A 27 3.68 1.75 5.30
C ALA A 27 3.01 3.11 5.05
N ALA A 28 1.69 3.22 5.26
CA ALA A 28 0.98 4.50 5.19
C ALA A 28 1.44 5.47 6.28
N ALA A 29 1.60 5.01 7.53
CA ALA A 29 2.09 5.81 8.64
C ALA A 29 3.51 6.32 8.38
N MET A 30 4.38 5.44 7.87
CA MET A 30 5.76 5.76 7.49
C MET A 30 5.79 6.81 6.37
N ALA A 31 5.01 6.63 5.31
CA ALA A 31 4.89 7.58 4.22
C ALA A 31 4.37 8.95 4.68
N TRP A 32 3.38 8.97 5.57
CA TRP A 32 2.87 10.21 6.13
C TRP A 32 3.96 10.92 6.95
N ALA A 33 4.60 10.22 7.89
CA ALA A 33 5.66 10.81 8.71
C ALA A 33 6.83 11.33 7.85
N LEU A 34 7.23 10.59 6.81
CA LEU A 34 8.23 11.03 5.83
C LEU A 34 7.85 12.35 5.18
N LEU A 35 6.62 12.43 4.65
CA LEU A 35 6.16 13.64 3.98
C LEU A 35 6.05 14.85 4.91
N GLU A 36 5.79 14.66 6.20
CA GLU A 36 5.79 15.75 7.18
C GLU A 36 7.19 16.32 7.44
N GLN A 37 8.24 15.49 7.33
CA GLN A 37 9.63 15.90 7.44
C GLN A 37 10.21 16.49 6.14
N GLU A 38 9.55 16.27 5.01
CA GLU A 38 9.96 16.86 3.73
C GLU A 38 9.90 18.41 3.76
N PRO A 39 10.80 19.10 3.01
CA PRO A 39 10.74 20.54 2.87
C PRO A 39 9.37 21.00 2.38
N TRP A 40 8.95 22.19 2.83
CA TRP A 40 7.65 22.76 2.47
C TRP A 40 7.40 22.81 0.95
N ARG A 41 8.46 22.97 0.14
CA ARG A 41 8.38 22.95 -1.33
C ARG A 41 7.94 21.58 -1.84
N THR A 42 8.48 20.49 -1.30
CA THR A 42 8.09 19.13 -1.66
C THR A 42 6.63 18.89 -1.28
N ARG A 43 6.22 19.23 -0.06
CA ARG A 43 4.82 19.09 0.40
C ARG A 43 3.84 19.86 -0.47
N ARG A 44 4.21 21.07 -0.88
CA ARG A 44 3.43 21.88 -1.83
C ARG A 44 3.27 21.21 -3.20
N LEU A 45 4.29 20.51 -3.71
CA LEU A 45 4.16 19.75 -4.97
C LEU A 45 3.07 18.68 -4.88
N TYR A 46 2.94 17.98 -3.75
CA TYR A 46 1.85 17.01 -3.54
C TYR A 46 0.48 17.69 -3.52
N ALA A 47 0.35 18.85 -2.88
CA ALA A 47 -0.89 19.62 -2.90
C ALA A 47 -1.30 20.01 -4.33
N GLU A 48 -0.34 20.51 -5.11
CA GLU A 48 -0.53 20.91 -6.52
C GLU A 48 -0.80 19.71 -7.45
N ASP A 49 -0.12 18.58 -7.23
CA ASP A 49 -0.31 17.34 -8.00
C ASP A 49 -1.74 16.82 -7.93
N TRP A 50 -2.36 16.95 -6.76
CA TRP A 50 -3.64 16.31 -6.46
C TRP A 50 -4.80 17.31 -6.34
N GLY A 51 -4.56 18.62 -6.45
CA GLY A 51 -5.59 19.64 -6.26
C GLY A 51 -6.23 19.59 -4.87
N LEU A 52 -5.42 19.28 -3.86
CA LEU A 52 -5.82 19.08 -2.46
C LEU A 52 -5.15 20.13 -1.57
N SER A 53 -5.67 20.35 -0.36
CA SER A 53 -4.88 21.04 0.66
C SER A 53 -3.64 20.20 1.01
N GLU A 54 -2.60 20.84 1.55
CA GLU A 54 -1.35 20.14 1.88
C GLU A 54 -1.60 18.91 2.76
N GLY A 55 -2.31 19.07 3.88
CA GLY A 55 -2.61 17.94 4.79
C GLY A 55 -3.47 16.85 4.14
N GLU A 56 -4.42 17.19 3.27
CA GLU A 56 -5.20 16.20 2.51
C GLU A 56 -4.32 15.45 1.51
N SER A 57 -3.39 16.14 0.84
CA SER A 57 -2.49 15.55 -0.14
C SER A 57 -1.50 14.56 0.49
N LEU A 58 -1.02 14.83 1.72
CA LEU A 58 -0.12 13.92 2.43
C LEU A 58 -0.87 12.63 2.81
N ARG A 59 -2.10 12.75 3.32
CA ARG A 59 -2.94 11.58 3.64
C ARG A 59 -3.31 10.79 2.40
N PHE A 60 -3.59 11.46 1.28
CA PHE A 60 -3.83 10.79 -0.01
C PHE A 60 -2.60 10.02 -0.49
N ALA A 61 -1.41 10.62 -0.42
CA ALA A 61 -0.17 9.94 -0.76
C ALA A 61 0.11 8.73 0.16
N ALA A 62 -0.09 8.90 1.47
CA ALA A 62 0.02 7.81 2.44
C ALA A 62 -0.96 6.66 2.16
N PHE A 63 -2.20 6.98 1.77
CA PHE A 63 -3.19 5.99 1.34
C PHE A 63 -2.71 5.20 0.14
N LEU A 64 -2.20 5.88 -0.90
CA LEU A 64 -1.65 5.22 -2.08
C LEU A 64 -0.48 4.30 -1.71
N VAL A 65 0.45 4.76 -0.87
CA VAL A 65 1.56 3.92 -0.40
C VAL A 65 1.07 2.68 0.33
N GLY A 66 0.08 2.80 1.22
CA GLY A 66 -0.44 1.63 1.92
C GLY A 66 -1.13 0.61 1.01
N LEU A 67 -1.41 0.92 -0.25
CA LEU A 67 -1.88 -0.04 -1.26
C LEU A 67 -0.75 -0.83 -1.95
N HIS A 68 0.53 -0.52 -1.73
CA HIS A 68 1.67 -1.13 -2.46
C HIS A 68 1.67 -2.67 -2.40
N ASP A 69 1.20 -3.25 -1.29
CA ASP A 69 1.18 -4.69 -1.04
C ASP A 69 -0.21 -5.31 -1.21
N LEU A 70 -1.18 -4.60 -1.82
CA LEU A 70 -2.54 -5.13 -2.04
C LEU A 70 -2.54 -6.45 -2.81
N GLY A 71 -1.56 -6.68 -3.69
CA GLY A 71 -1.36 -7.94 -4.40
C GLY A 71 -1.06 -9.16 -3.52
N LYS A 72 -0.72 -8.95 -2.24
CA LYS A 72 -0.59 -10.04 -1.26
C LYS A 72 -1.94 -10.59 -0.80
N ALA A 73 -3.04 -9.87 -1.03
CA ALA A 73 -4.41 -10.35 -0.78
C ALA A 73 -4.90 -11.24 -1.94
N THR A 74 -4.10 -12.25 -2.27
CA THR A 74 -4.36 -13.26 -3.31
C THR A 74 -3.97 -14.64 -2.79
N PRO A 75 -4.61 -15.73 -3.26
CA PRO A 75 -4.21 -17.10 -2.92
C PRO A 75 -2.74 -17.37 -3.23
N VAL A 76 -2.23 -16.80 -4.33
CA VAL A 76 -0.84 -16.99 -4.81
C VAL A 76 0.18 -16.55 -3.76
N PHE A 77 -0.07 -15.43 -3.08
CA PHE A 77 0.80 -14.99 -2.00
C PHE A 77 0.50 -15.73 -0.69
N GLN A 78 -0.77 -15.83 -0.30
CA GLN A 78 -1.15 -16.39 1.00
C GLN A 78 -0.79 -17.87 1.15
N ALA A 79 -0.68 -18.62 0.04
CA ALA A 79 -0.27 -20.02 0.02
C ALA A 79 1.24 -20.26 0.26
N GLN A 80 2.08 -19.21 0.22
CA GLN A 80 3.54 -19.36 0.30
C GLN A 80 4.04 -19.75 1.70
N TRP A 81 3.23 -19.53 2.74
CA TRP A 81 3.55 -19.91 4.12
C TRP A 81 2.46 -20.82 4.69
N SER A 82 2.83 -22.04 5.07
CA SER A 82 1.89 -23.12 5.45
C SER A 82 0.99 -22.76 6.63
N GLU A 83 1.54 -22.19 7.69
CA GLU A 83 0.76 -21.80 8.87
C GLU A 83 -0.18 -20.63 8.54
N GLY A 84 0.28 -19.65 7.78
CA GLY A 84 -0.54 -18.53 7.29
C GLY A 84 -1.67 -19.00 6.39
N ALA A 85 -1.37 -19.87 5.43
CA ALA A 85 -2.36 -20.48 4.54
C ALA A 85 -3.45 -21.21 5.32
N SER A 86 -3.08 -21.96 6.36
CA SER A 86 -4.04 -22.66 7.22
C SER A 86 -4.97 -21.68 7.97
N ARG A 87 -4.43 -20.55 8.47
CA ARG A 87 -5.22 -19.50 9.12
C ARG A 87 -6.20 -18.84 8.15
N VAL A 88 -5.75 -18.48 6.96
CA VAL A 88 -6.56 -17.83 5.92
C VAL A 88 -7.70 -18.74 5.46
N LYS A 89 -7.39 -20.02 5.17
CA LYS A 89 -8.41 -21.03 4.82
C LYS A 89 -9.43 -21.25 5.93
N ALA A 90 -9.00 -21.27 7.19
CA ALA A 90 -9.90 -21.40 8.34
C ALA A 90 -10.88 -20.23 8.46
N MET A 91 -10.56 -19.08 7.87
CA MET A 91 -11.46 -17.91 7.79
C MET A 91 -12.35 -17.88 6.53
N GLY A 92 -12.38 -18.98 5.75
CA GLY A 92 -13.24 -19.10 4.57
C GLY A 92 -12.65 -18.53 3.27
N LEU A 93 -11.41 -18.03 3.30
CA LEU A 93 -10.66 -17.67 2.10
C LEU A 93 -9.95 -18.91 1.55
N ALA A 94 -10.71 -19.74 0.83
CA ALA A 94 -10.24 -21.01 0.29
C ALA A 94 -9.65 -20.87 -1.12
N TRP A 95 -8.94 -21.92 -1.53
CA TRP A 95 -8.48 -22.14 -2.90
C TRP A 95 -8.17 -23.63 -3.11
N GLU A 96 -8.20 -24.07 -4.36
CA GLU A 96 -7.82 -25.44 -4.72
C GLU A 96 -6.33 -25.70 -4.44
N GLU A 97 -6.05 -26.81 -3.76
CA GLU A 97 -4.68 -27.27 -3.46
C GLU A 97 -3.91 -27.56 -4.76
N GLY A 98 -2.61 -27.27 -4.78
CA GLY A 98 -1.73 -27.52 -5.93
C GLY A 98 -1.79 -26.45 -7.04
N ARG A 99 -2.90 -25.72 -7.17
CA ARG A 99 -3.14 -24.75 -8.25
C ARG A 99 -2.16 -23.56 -8.32
N PHE A 100 -1.52 -23.19 -7.21
CA PHE A 100 -0.63 -22.01 -7.11
C PHE A 100 0.77 -22.34 -6.59
N ARG A 101 1.17 -23.62 -6.62
CA ARG A 101 2.45 -24.10 -6.08
C ARG A 101 3.54 -24.25 -7.14
N ASP A 102 3.18 -24.29 -8.41
CA ASP A 102 4.14 -24.49 -9.48
C ASP A 102 4.96 -23.23 -9.72
N LYS A 103 6.29 -23.38 -9.74
CA LYS A 103 7.22 -22.26 -9.96
C LYS A 103 7.04 -21.62 -11.32
N GLU A 104 6.68 -22.43 -12.31
CA GLU A 104 6.34 -21.96 -13.66
C GLU A 104 5.10 -21.07 -13.67
N ASP A 105 4.22 -21.24 -12.66
CA ASP A 105 3.02 -20.43 -12.45
C ASP A 105 3.17 -19.29 -11.45
N TRP A 106 4.38 -19.06 -10.92
CA TRP A 106 4.62 -17.95 -9.99
C TRP A 106 4.53 -16.58 -10.68
N VAL A 107 3.91 -15.62 -10.00
CA VAL A 107 3.83 -14.20 -10.39
C VAL A 107 4.09 -13.35 -9.14
N ALA A 108 4.92 -12.32 -9.28
CA ALA A 108 5.24 -11.42 -8.18
C ALA A 108 3.98 -10.67 -7.69
N HIS A 109 3.86 -10.46 -6.37
CA HIS A 109 2.70 -9.76 -5.79
C HIS A 109 2.55 -8.33 -6.32
N GLY A 110 3.64 -7.67 -6.72
CA GLY A 110 3.60 -6.34 -7.36
C GLY A 110 2.76 -6.31 -8.65
N VAL A 111 2.75 -7.39 -9.43
CA VAL A 111 1.89 -7.50 -10.62
C VAL A 111 0.41 -7.49 -10.21
N PHE A 112 0.06 -8.25 -9.19
CA PHE A 112 -1.29 -8.25 -8.63
C PHE A 112 -1.66 -6.89 -8.02
N THR A 113 -0.72 -6.22 -7.34
CA THR A 113 -0.93 -4.85 -6.86
C THR A 113 -1.31 -3.93 -8.00
N GLU A 114 -0.61 -3.95 -9.15
CA GLU A 114 -0.97 -3.10 -10.30
C GLU A 114 -2.43 -3.36 -10.75
N LEU A 115 -2.82 -4.62 -10.90
CA LEU A 115 -4.15 -4.97 -11.39
C LEU A 115 -5.25 -4.57 -10.39
N LEU A 116 -5.06 -4.94 -9.12
CA LEU A 116 -6.04 -4.75 -8.07
C LEU A 116 -6.16 -3.29 -7.65
N ALA A 117 -5.04 -2.56 -7.55
CA ALA A 117 -5.06 -1.13 -7.24
C ALA A 117 -5.69 -0.34 -8.39
N PHE A 118 -5.47 -0.72 -9.65
CA PHE A 118 -6.13 -0.08 -10.78
C PHE A 118 -7.66 -0.16 -10.67
N GLU A 119 -8.19 -1.35 -10.42
CA GLU A 119 -9.63 -1.58 -10.27
C GLU A 119 -10.19 -0.86 -9.05
N ALA A 120 -9.52 -0.94 -7.90
CA ALA A 120 -9.95 -0.27 -6.66
C ALA A 120 -9.98 1.26 -6.79
N LEU A 121 -8.92 1.86 -7.36
CA LEU A 121 -8.83 3.32 -7.56
C LEU A 121 -9.86 3.82 -8.57
N LYS A 122 -10.09 3.07 -9.66
CA LYS A 122 -11.12 3.37 -10.65
C LYS A 122 -12.52 3.28 -10.03
N ALA A 123 -12.82 2.22 -9.29
CA ALA A 123 -14.11 2.04 -8.60
C ALA A 123 -14.37 3.12 -7.55
N TRP A 124 -13.31 3.64 -6.92
CA TRP A 124 -13.43 4.77 -6.01
C TRP A 124 -13.76 6.10 -6.69
N GLY A 125 -13.52 6.22 -8.00
CA GLY A 125 -13.89 7.39 -8.80
C GLY A 125 -12.72 8.17 -9.40
N LEU A 126 -11.48 7.65 -9.31
CA LEU A 126 -10.36 8.27 -10.02
C LEU A 126 -10.49 8.09 -11.54
N PRO A 127 -10.11 9.09 -12.34
CA PRO A 127 -10.06 8.94 -13.79
C PRO A 127 -9.20 7.74 -14.19
N ARG A 128 -9.65 6.99 -15.20
CA ARG A 128 -9.00 5.75 -15.65
C ARG A 128 -7.49 5.91 -15.91
N ARG A 129 -7.08 7.05 -16.49
CA ARG A 129 -5.65 7.33 -16.77
C ARG A 129 -4.85 7.54 -15.49
N VAL A 130 -5.41 8.27 -14.53
CA VAL A 130 -4.80 8.51 -13.21
C VAL A 130 -4.68 7.21 -12.43
N ALA A 131 -5.77 6.44 -12.33
CA ALA A 131 -5.77 5.14 -11.66
C ALA A 131 -4.72 4.19 -12.25
N ARG A 132 -4.60 4.15 -13.58
CA ARG A 132 -3.60 3.31 -14.27
C ARG A 132 -2.17 3.72 -13.93
N GLY A 133 -1.85 5.02 -14.02
CA GLY A 133 -0.50 5.52 -13.74
C GLY A 133 -0.09 5.27 -12.28
N LEU A 134 -1.00 5.48 -11.35
CA LEU A 134 -0.79 5.19 -9.93
C LEU A 134 -0.57 3.70 -9.68
N ALA A 135 -1.44 2.85 -10.23
CA ALA A 135 -1.34 1.41 -10.04
C ALA A 135 -0.06 0.82 -10.66
N GLN A 136 0.39 1.34 -11.81
CA GLN A 136 1.68 0.98 -12.40
C GLN A 136 2.85 1.34 -11.48
N GLY A 137 2.86 2.57 -10.94
CA GLY A 137 3.90 2.99 -9.99
C GLY A 137 3.91 2.14 -8.72
N LEU A 138 2.72 1.82 -8.18
CA LEU A 138 2.59 0.97 -7.00
C LEU A 138 2.97 -0.48 -7.28
N GLY A 139 2.63 -1.05 -8.44
CA GLY A 139 3.02 -2.41 -8.80
C GLY A 139 4.52 -2.55 -9.04
N ALA A 140 5.16 -1.49 -9.55
CA ALA A 140 6.59 -1.42 -9.79
C ALA A 140 7.43 -1.04 -8.55
N HIS A 141 6.90 -1.12 -7.33
CA HIS A 141 7.61 -0.72 -6.11
C HIS A 141 8.91 -1.52 -5.83
N HIS A 142 9.09 -2.66 -6.51
CA HIS A 142 10.34 -3.45 -6.54
C HIS A 142 11.24 -3.21 -7.76
N GLY A 143 10.99 -2.14 -8.54
CA GLY A 143 11.94 -1.58 -9.49
C GLY A 143 11.56 -1.62 -10.97
N PHE A 144 10.63 -2.49 -11.40
CA PHE A 144 10.22 -2.57 -12.81
C PHE A 144 8.72 -2.84 -12.98
N PRO A 145 8.07 -2.21 -13.98
CA PRO A 145 6.68 -2.50 -14.30
C PRO A 145 6.54 -3.92 -14.85
N ALA A 146 5.43 -4.57 -14.54
CA ALA A 146 5.14 -5.91 -15.03
C ALA A 146 5.01 -5.96 -16.56
N GLY A 147 5.52 -7.02 -17.16
CA GLY A 147 5.34 -7.33 -18.58
C GLY A 147 3.90 -7.76 -18.90
N GLU A 148 3.55 -7.76 -20.19
CA GLU A 148 2.21 -8.15 -20.64
C GLU A 148 1.90 -9.63 -20.33
N GLU A 149 2.88 -10.52 -20.50
CA GLU A 149 2.73 -11.95 -20.20
C GLU A 149 2.45 -12.21 -18.72
N GLU A 150 3.18 -11.51 -17.82
CA GLU A 150 2.96 -11.59 -16.38
C GLU A 150 1.56 -11.11 -16.00
N LYS A 151 1.08 -10.02 -16.63
CA LYS A 151 -0.27 -9.48 -16.39
C LYS A 151 -1.37 -10.42 -16.88
N GLN A 152 -1.19 -11.05 -18.03
CA GLN A 152 -2.14 -12.03 -18.55
C GLN A 152 -2.24 -13.25 -17.63
N LYS A 153 -1.09 -13.69 -17.12
CA LYS A 153 -1.03 -14.79 -16.15
C LYS A 153 -1.68 -14.43 -14.81
N ALA A 154 -1.39 -13.24 -14.29
CA ALA A 154 -2.03 -12.72 -13.09
C ALA A 154 -3.56 -12.62 -13.25
N HIS A 155 -4.06 -12.14 -14.39
CA HIS A 155 -5.51 -12.12 -14.68
C HIS A 155 -6.12 -13.52 -14.61
N ARG A 156 -5.51 -14.50 -15.30
CA ARG A 156 -5.98 -15.88 -15.24
C ARG A 156 -6.02 -16.43 -13.82
N GLN A 157 -5.07 -16.04 -12.96
CA GLN A 157 -5.06 -16.46 -11.56
C GLN A 157 -6.13 -15.77 -10.72
N LEU A 158 -6.42 -14.49 -10.98
CA LEU A 158 -7.52 -13.75 -10.36
C LEU A 158 -8.89 -14.30 -10.77
N ASP A 159 -9.07 -14.74 -12.03
CA ASP A 159 -10.31 -15.34 -12.52
C ASP A 159 -10.67 -16.67 -11.81
N LEU A 160 -9.71 -17.27 -11.10
CA LEU A 160 -9.87 -18.51 -10.34
C LEU A 160 -10.19 -18.28 -8.86
N GLU A 161 -10.25 -17.01 -8.43
CA GLU A 161 -10.58 -16.66 -7.05
C GLU A 161 -12.08 -16.71 -6.79
N ASP A 162 -12.46 -17.21 -5.62
CA ASP A 162 -13.84 -17.13 -5.16
C ASP A 162 -14.20 -15.70 -4.70
N PRO A 163 -15.48 -15.29 -4.76
CA PRO A 163 -15.93 -13.94 -4.39
C PRO A 163 -15.42 -13.38 -3.05
N PRO A 164 -15.26 -14.18 -1.96
CA PRO A 164 -14.75 -13.68 -0.67
C PRO A 164 -13.38 -13.00 -0.74
N TRP A 165 -12.54 -13.34 -1.72
CA TRP A 165 -11.25 -12.67 -1.93
C TRP A 165 -11.41 -11.20 -2.33
N GLN A 166 -12.35 -10.91 -3.22
CA GLN A 166 -12.65 -9.54 -3.62
C GLN A 166 -13.22 -8.74 -2.45
N GLU A 167 -14.11 -9.35 -1.68
CA GLU A 167 -14.71 -8.70 -0.50
C GLU A 167 -13.66 -8.40 0.58
N ALA A 168 -12.68 -9.29 0.80
CA ALA A 168 -11.55 -9.04 1.69
C ALA A 168 -10.68 -7.87 1.20
N ARG A 169 -10.40 -7.77 -0.10
CA ARG A 169 -9.68 -6.63 -0.69
C ARG A 169 -10.44 -5.32 -0.53
N ASP A 170 -11.74 -5.33 -0.80
CA ASP A 170 -12.59 -4.14 -0.64
C ASP A 170 -12.61 -3.68 0.82
N PHE A 171 -12.64 -4.62 1.78
CA PHE A 171 -12.50 -4.32 3.20
C PHE A 171 -11.17 -3.66 3.53
N LEU A 172 -10.03 -4.20 3.05
CA LEU A 172 -8.70 -3.63 3.28
C LEU A 172 -8.62 -2.19 2.73
N VAL A 173 -9.01 -1.99 1.47
CA VAL A 173 -8.96 -0.68 0.81
C VAL A 173 -9.89 0.32 1.50
N LYS A 174 -11.11 -0.10 1.87
CA LYS A 174 -12.06 0.76 2.60
C LYS A 174 -11.51 1.14 3.97
N THR A 175 -10.99 0.19 4.73
CA THR A 175 -10.43 0.44 6.06
C THR A 175 -9.29 1.44 5.98
N LEU A 176 -8.37 1.27 5.02
CA LEU A 176 -7.28 2.22 4.80
C LEU A 176 -7.79 3.63 4.50
N ARG A 177 -8.81 3.76 3.64
CA ARG A 177 -9.40 5.06 3.30
C ARG A 177 -10.04 5.74 4.51
N ASP A 178 -10.77 4.98 5.31
CA ASP A 178 -11.53 5.48 6.45
C ASP A 178 -10.57 5.95 7.56
N VAL A 179 -9.55 5.15 7.88
CA VAL A 179 -8.53 5.46 8.90
C VAL A 179 -7.73 6.70 8.49
N LEU A 180 -7.33 6.83 7.23
CA LEU A 180 -6.60 8.00 6.71
C LEU A 180 -7.51 9.18 6.36
N LYS A 181 -8.84 9.02 6.43
CA LYS A 181 -9.84 10.06 6.13
C LYS A 181 -9.59 10.72 4.77
N VAL A 182 -9.35 9.92 3.74
CA VAL A 182 -9.05 10.41 2.39
C VAL A 182 -10.30 10.52 1.53
N ARG A 183 -10.31 11.53 0.65
CA ARG A 183 -11.33 11.73 -0.38
C ARG A 183 -10.71 11.60 -1.77
N VAL A 184 -11.57 11.38 -2.77
CA VAL A 184 -11.13 11.39 -4.17
C VAL A 184 -10.58 12.77 -4.51
N PRO A 185 -9.35 12.89 -5.01
CA PRO A 185 -8.80 14.16 -5.45
C PRO A 185 -9.53 14.68 -6.70
N PRO A 186 -9.74 16.00 -6.83
CA PRO A 186 -10.44 16.61 -7.96
C PRO A 186 -9.55 16.72 -9.22
N VAL A 187 -8.72 15.72 -9.49
CA VAL A 187 -7.83 15.69 -10.66
C VAL A 187 -8.47 14.95 -11.83
N GLN A 188 -8.20 15.43 -13.04
CA GLN A 188 -8.57 14.75 -14.28
C GLN A 188 -7.40 13.95 -14.87
N GLU A 189 -6.17 14.44 -14.64
CA GLU A 189 -4.93 13.85 -15.11
C GLU A 189 -3.87 13.94 -14.02
N ALA A 190 -2.88 13.05 -14.07
CA ALA A 190 -1.75 13.04 -13.16
C ALA A 190 -0.47 13.30 -13.96
N ARG A 191 0.32 14.28 -13.50
CA ARG A 191 1.63 14.58 -14.08
C ARG A 191 2.57 13.38 -13.90
N PRO A 192 3.44 13.05 -14.86
CA PRO A 192 4.42 11.97 -14.70
C PRO A 192 5.25 12.07 -13.42
N GLU A 193 5.63 13.29 -13.02
CA GLU A 193 6.41 13.54 -11.81
C GLU A 193 5.62 13.23 -10.53
N ALA A 194 4.29 13.42 -10.55
CA ALA A 194 3.42 13.06 -9.42
C ALA A 194 3.39 11.54 -9.22
N LEU A 195 3.33 10.79 -10.32
CA LEU A 195 3.36 9.32 -10.30
C LEU A 195 4.72 8.81 -9.81
N LEU A 196 5.81 9.39 -10.30
CA LEU A 196 7.17 9.06 -9.86
C LEU A 196 7.40 9.38 -8.38
N ARG A 197 6.85 10.48 -7.88
CA ARG A 197 6.87 10.83 -6.44
C ARG A 197 6.20 9.75 -5.60
N ILE A 198 5.01 9.29 -5.98
CA ILE A 198 4.31 8.21 -5.27
C ILE A 198 5.09 6.90 -5.33
N MET A 199 5.62 6.53 -6.51
CA MET A 199 6.43 5.32 -6.67
C MET A 199 7.66 5.32 -5.75
N ALA A 200 8.43 6.40 -5.75
CA ALA A 200 9.62 6.53 -4.91
C ALA A 200 9.28 6.53 -3.42
N LEU A 201 8.21 7.22 -3.03
CA LEU A 201 7.72 7.23 -1.66
C LEU A 201 7.27 5.84 -1.20
N ALA A 202 6.52 5.11 -2.04
CA ALA A 202 6.04 3.77 -1.71
C ALA A 202 7.20 2.79 -1.50
N SER A 203 8.20 2.82 -2.39
CA SER A 203 9.39 1.97 -2.26
C SER A 203 10.16 2.25 -0.96
N PHE A 204 10.42 3.52 -0.65
CA PHE A 204 11.19 3.88 0.54
C PHE A 204 10.41 3.63 1.84
N ALA A 205 9.12 3.96 1.87
CA ALA A 205 8.27 3.73 3.03
C ALA A 205 8.05 2.24 3.31
N ASP A 206 7.88 1.39 2.29
CA ASP A 206 7.80 -0.06 2.47
C ASP A 206 9.11 -0.63 3.02
N TRP A 207 10.26 -0.17 2.51
CA TRP A 207 11.56 -0.62 3.03
C TRP A 207 11.71 -0.35 4.53
N LEU A 208 11.38 0.86 4.99
CA LEU A 208 11.41 1.21 6.42
C LEU A 208 10.33 0.48 7.23
N ALA A 209 9.09 0.41 6.72
CA ALA A 209 7.99 -0.26 7.39
C ALA A 209 8.18 -1.78 7.49
N SER A 210 9.04 -2.35 6.65
CA SER A 210 9.40 -3.76 6.64
C SER A 210 10.46 -4.16 7.68
N ASP A 211 11.01 -3.21 8.43
CA ASP A 211 11.97 -3.51 9.51
C ASP A 211 11.25 -4.06 10.75
N PRO A 212 11.55 -5.29 11.21
CA PRO A 212 11.00 -5.82 12.46
C PRO A 212 11.25 -4.91 13.66
N GLY A 213 12.37 -4.18 13.70
CA GLY A 213 12.69 -3.21 14.74
C GLY A 213 11.71 -2.04 14.82
N PHE A 214 11.00 -1.74 13.74
CA PHE A 214 9.90 -0.79 13.68
C PHE A 214 8.56 -1.47 13.97
N TYR A 215 8.13 -2.40 13.11
CA TYR A 215 6.73 -2.83 13.14
C TYR A 215 6.37 -3.63 14.41
N THR A 216 7.32 -4.34 15.03
CA THR A 216 7.05 -5.06 16.30
C THR A 216 6.82 -4.14 17.50
N ARG A 217 7.12 -2.84 17.38
CA ARG A 217 6.83 -1.83 18.42
C ARG A 217 5.39 -1.31 18.35
N VAL A 218 4.72 -1.52 17.22
CA VAL A 218 3.30 -1.23 17.06
C VAL A 218 2.54 -2.51 17.37
N ASP A 219 2.02 -2.57 18.60
CA ASP A 219 1.43 -3.76 19.24
C ASP A 219 -0.08 -3.61 19.49
N LEU A 220 -0.74 -2.79 18.67
CA LEU A 220 -2.20 -2.66 18.68
C LEU A 220 -2.82 -3.55 17.60
N ASP A 221 -4.08 -3.93 17.81
CA ASP A 221 -4.90 -4.49 16.73
C ASP A 221 -5.00 -3.45 15.59
N PRO A 222 -4.83 -3.84 14.31
CA PRO A 222 -4.91 -2.90 13.19
C PRO A 222 -6.28 -2.23 13.02
N LEU A 223 -7.34 -2.71 13.68
CA LEU A 223 -8.64 -2.05 13.76
C LEU A 223 -8.78 -1.13 14.97
N ASP A 224 -7.81 -1.11 15.89
CA ASP A 224 -7.81 -0.15 16.99
C ASP A 224 -7.71 1.28 16.42
N PRO A 225 -8.62 2.20 16.79
CA PRO A 225 -8.57 3.58 16.30
C PRO A 225 -7.26 4.31 16.58
N ARG A 226 -6.46 3.85 17.55
CA ARG A 226 -5.16 4.43 17.93
C ARG A 226 -3.99 3.83 17.15
N TYR A 227 -4.22 2.76 16.38
CA TYR A 227 -3.16 2.05 15.67
C TYR A 227 -2.34 3.00 14.78
N LEU A 228 -3.03 3.79 13.96
CA LEU A 228 -2.37 4.71 13.03
C LEU A 228 -1.54 5.75 13.77
N ASP A 229 -2.04 6.30 14.87
CA ASP A 229 -1.32 7.30 15.67
C ASP A 229 -0.06 6.69 16.28
N GLN A 230 -0.14 5.48 16.86
CA GLN A 230 1.03 4.77 17.37
C GLN A 230 2.05 4.47 16.25
N ALA A 231 1.57 3.96 15.10
CA ALA A 231 2.44 3.66 13.96
C ALA A 231 3.15 4.91 13.44
N ARG A 232 2.47 6.06 13.43
CA ARG A 232 3.07 7.35 13.06
C ARG A 232 4.10 7.83 14.07
N GLU A 233 3.81 7.72 15.37
CA GLU A 233 4.79 8.07 16.41
C GLU A 233 6.06 7.22 16.29
N GLU A 234 5.94 5.92 16.06
CA GLU A 234 7.10 5.05 15.84
C GLU A 234 7.82 5.39 14.52
N ALA A 235 7.08 5.72 13.47
CA ALA A 235 7.68 6.12 12.20
C ALA A 235 8.52 7.38 12.38
N THR A 236 7.99 8.40 13.05
CA THR A 236 8.75 9.62 13.38
C THR A 236 10.03 9.29 14.15
N ARG A 237 9.98 8.38 15.15
CA ARG A 237 11.18 7.97 15.89
C ARG A 237 12.22 7.27 15.03
N VAL A 238 11.79 6.40 14.11
CA VAL A 238 12.70 5.74 13.15
C VAL A 238 13.37 6.78 12.26
N LEU A 239 12.59 7.73 11.72
CA LEU A 239 13.10 8.78 10.85
C LEU A 239 14.08 9.71 11.56
N ASP A 240 13.79 10.12 12.80
CA ASP A 240 14.67 10.97 13.60
C ASP A 240 16.00 10.29 13.96
N ALA A 241 16.03 8.95 13.96
CA ALA A 241 17.23 8.16 14.19
C ALA A 241 18.05 7.91 12.91
N LEU A 242 17.51 8.18 11.72
CA LEU A 242 18.26 8.03 10.47
C LEU A 242 19.40 9.05 10.42
N PRO A 243 20.60 8.68 9.94
CA PRO A 243 21.76 9.57 9.89
C PRO A 243 21.68 10.63 8.77
N TRP A 244 20.46 11.02 8.37
CA TRP A 244 20.23 11.92 7.25
C TRP A 244 20.34 13.37 7.71
N ARG A 245 21.24 14.13 7.09
CA ARG A 245 21.34 15.56 7.37
C ARG A 245 20.16 16.26 6.73
N VAL A 246 19.19 16.75 7.52
CA VAL A 246 18.18 17.69 7.03
C VAL A 246 18.90 18.95 6.54
N PRO A 247 18.94 19.24 5.23
CA PRO A 247 19.63 20.43 4.75
C PRO A 247 18.86 21.66 5.22
N SER A 248 19.50 22.58 5.95
CA SER A 248 18.92 23.89 6.23
C SER A 248 18.86 24.69 4.92
N LEU A 249 17.79 24.50 4.14
CA LEU A 249 17.59 25.29 2.93
C LEU A 249 17.14 26.70 3.35
N PRO A 250 17.88 27.76 2.98
CA PRO A 250 17.45 29.12 3.28
C PRO A 250 16.07 29.35 2.62
N GLN A 251 15.14 29.94 3.38
CA GLN A 251 13.88 30.43 2.84
C GLN A 251 14.17 31.63 1.91
N LYS A 252 14.63 31.36 0.68
CA LYS A 252 14.65 32.38 -0.36
C LYS A 252 13.21 32.55 -0.87
N ALA A 253 12.60 33.69 -0.54
CA ALA A 253 11.45 34.20 -1.25
C ALA A 253 11.82 34.30 -2.75
N PHE A 254 10.87 33.98 -3.63
CA PHE A 254 11.05 34.22 -5.06
C PHE A 254 11.32 35.70 -5.28
N GLN A 255 12.39 36.04 -5.99
CA GLN A 255 12.48 37.34 -6.64
C GLN A 255 11.53 37.27 -7.84
N GLU A 256 10.67 38.29 -7.95
CA GLU A 256 9.65 38.46 -8.99
C GLU A 256 10.22 38.36 -10.41
#